data_AF-A0A925R7N2-F1
#
_entry.id   AF-A0A925R7N2-F1
#
_cell.length_a   1.000
_cell.length_b   1.000
_cell.length_c   1.000
_cell.angle_alpha   90.00
_cell.angle_beta   90.00
_cell.angle_gamma   90.00
#
_symmetry.space_group_name_H-M   'P 1'
#
loop_
_entity.id
_entity.type
_entity.pdbx_description
1 polymer ?
#
loop_
_entity_poly.entity_id
_entity_poly.type
_entity_poly.pdbx_seq_one_letter_code
_entity_poly.pdbx_strand_id
1 'polypeptide(L)'
;AWIDAMLEKDVPDWYVNSCKLIKYMFPKAHAVAYVMMAYRIAYFKVYYPIAYYSAFFSIRAANFDYEIMCMGKERLDEHLKDFIKREQNSKKQGSASDDEDAMSKKEKDMIKDMKLVQEMYARGISFVPIDLYKVSDTRFLIFDGKIMPSLSAIQGLGEKAAQNIVEGRKEGPFVSVEDLRIRTKITKTVLEVMKKNGILDGMSETNQMSLF
;
A
#
# COMPACT_ATOMS: atom_id res chain seq x y z
N ALA A 1 -36.73 36.56 6.19
CA ALA A 1 -35.88 35.37 5.94
C ALA A 1 -34.50 35.60 6.55
N TRP A 2 -33.68 34.56 6.77
CA TRP A 2 -32.33 34.74 7.33
C TRP A 2 -31.46 35.69 6.50
N ILE A 3 -31.75 35.82 5.20
CA ILE A 3 -31.14 36.78 4.27
C ILE A 3 -31.46 38.23 4.68
N ASP A 4 -32.74 38.55 4.88
CA ASP A 4 -33.16 39.92 5.26
C ASP A 4 -32.54 40.33 6.61
N ALA A 5 -32.51 39.39 7.57
CA ALA A 5 -31.88 39.60 8.88
C ALA A 5 -30.35 39.83 8.78
N MET A 6 -29.69 39.29 7.76
CA MET A 6 -28.27 39.54 7.49
C MET A 6 -28.06 40.89 6.81
N LEU A 7 -28.91 41.26 5.85
CA LEU A 7 -28.84 42.56 5.17
C LEU A 7 -29.15 43.74 6.11
N GLU A 8 -30.11 43.57 7.04
CA GLU A 8 -30.42 44.54 8.11
C GLU A 8 -29.24 44.78 9.09
N LYS A 9 -28.26 43.88 9.09
CA LYS A 9 -27.04 43.96 9.91
C LYS A 9 -25.81 44.31 9.09
N ASP A 10 -26.01 44.89 7.91
CA ASP A 10 -24.94 45.31 6.99
C ASP A 10 -24.00 44.17 6.60
N VAL A 11 -24.48 42.92 6.60
CA VAL A 11 -23.67 41.78 6.11
C VAL A 11 -23.54 41.91 4.58
N PRO A 12 -22.31 41.90 4.03
CA PRO A 12 -22.10 42.08 2.60
C PRO A 12 -22.78 41.03 1.73
N ASP A 13 -23.28 41.44 0.56
CA ASP A 13 -23.95 40.57 -0.41
C ASP A 13 -23.14 39.35 -0.82
N TRP A 14 -21.80 39.49 -0.93
CA TRP A 14 -20.93 38.37 -1.29
C TRP A 14 -20.96 37.26 -0.22
N TYR A 15 -21.10 37.61 1.06
CA TYR A 15 -21.12 36.63 2.15
C TYR A 15 -22.46 35.89 2.16
N VAL A 16 -23.56 36.62 1.97
CA VAL A 16 -24.91 36.06 1.80
C VAL A 16 -24.94 35.10 0.60
N ASN A 17 -24.36 35.51 -0.54
CA ASN A 17 -24.27 34.68 -1.73
C ASN A 17 -23.38 33.46 -1.52
N SER A 18 -22.26 33.60 -0.80
CA SER A 18 -21.41 32.48 -0.40
C SER A 18 -22.19 31.46 0.43
N CYS A 19 -22.99 31.89 1.42
CA CYS A 19 -23.81 30.99 2.23
C CYS A 19 -24.80 30.16 1.42
N LYS A 20 -25.34 30.71 0.32
CA LYS A 20 -26.25 29.97 -0.59
C LYS A 20 -25.54 28.84 -1.37
N LEU A 21 -24.22 28.92 -1.54
CA LEU A 21 -23.43 27.94 -2.29
C LEU A 21 -22.98 26.75 -1.43
N ILE A 22 -22.98 26.87 -0.11
CA ILE A 22 -22.47 25.84 0.80
C ILE A 22 -23.39 24.61 0.77
N LYS A 23 -22.89 23.49 0.23
CA LYS A 23 -23.57 22.18 0.27
C LYS A 23 -23.23 21.37 1.51
N TYR A 24 -22.01 21.53 2.02
CA TYR A 24 -21.49 20.84 3.19
C TYR A 24 -20.42 21.70 3.86
N MET A 25 -20.41 21.76 5.20
CA MET A 25 -19.43 22.54 5.96
C MET A 25 -19.06 21.82 7.25
N PHE A 26 -17.76 21.69 7.52
CA PHE A 26 -17.28 21.06 8.73
C PHE A 26 -17.39 22.00 9.94
N PRO A 27 -17.81 21.50 11.11
CA PRO A 27 -17.67 22.24 12.35
C PRO A 27 -16.19 22.40 12.70
N LYS A 28 -15.82 23.54 13.30
CA LYS A 28 -14.42 23.87 13.65
C LYS A 28 -13.74 22.77 14.46
N ALA A 29 -14.44 22.16 15.42
CA ALA A 29 -13.89 21.08 16.25
C ALA A 29 -13.45 19.86 15.42
N HIS A 30 -14.22 19.49 14.38
CA HIS A 30 -13.87 18.39 13.48
C HIS A 30 -12.61 18.72 12.67
N ALA A 31 -12.55 19.93 12.09
CA ALA A 31 -11.38 20.39 11.34
C ALA A 31 -10.12 20.38 12.22
N VAL A 32 -10.20 20.90 13.45
CA VAL A 32 -9.08 20.91 14.39
C VAL A 32 -8.62 19.48 14.72
N ALA A 33 -9.52 18.55 15.00
CA ALA A 33 -9.16 17.17 15.34
C ALA A 33 -8.40 16.48 14.20
N TYR A 34 -8.88 16.62 12.95
CA TYR A 34 -8.23 16.04 11.77
C TYR A 34 -6.88 16.68 11.48
N VAL A 35 -6.78 18.01 11.56
CA VAL A 35 -5.52 18.73 11.35
C VAL A 35 -4.50 18.35 12.42
N MET A 36 -4.90 18.21 13.67
CA MET A 36 -4.00 17.74 14.74
C MET A 36 -3.46 16.34 14.48
N MET A 37 -4.28 15.42 13.98
CA MET A 37 -3.83 14.08 13.60
C MET A 37 -2.87 14.13 12.40
N ALA A 38 -3.21 14.91 11.37
CA ALA A 38 -2.37 15.10 10.19
C ALA A 38 -1.00 15.70 10.56
N TYR A 39 -0.97 16.68 11.47
CA TYR A 39 0.28 17.27 11.96
C TYR A 39 1.16 16.26 12.69
N ARG A 40 0.56 15.43 13.56
CA ARG A 40 1.28 14.34 14.25
C ARG A 40 1.88 13.35 13.24
N ILE A 41 1.12 12.95 12.22
CA ILE A 41 1.62 12.05 11.17
C ILE A 41 2.73 12.73 10.35
N ALA A 42 2.56 14.01 9.98
CA ALA A 42 3.53 14.78 9.22
C ALA A 42 4.87 14.90 9.96
N TYR A 43 4.86 15.04 11.28
CA TYR A 43 6.07 15.02 12.10
C TYR A 43 6.90 13.76 11.87
N PHE A 44 6.28 12.56 11.88
CA PHE A 44 6.99 11.32 11.56
C PHE A 44 7.42 11.26 10.10
N LYS A 45 6.59 11.73 9.16
CA LYS A 45 6.97 11.77 7.76
C LYS A 45 8.24 12.60 7.53
N VAL A 46 8.39 13.73 8.23
CA VAL A 46 9.55 14.62 8.09
C VAL A 46 10.76 14.07 8.85
N TYR A 47 10.63 13.82 10.16
CA TYR A 47 11.75 13.55 11.06
C TYR A 47 12.08 12.07 11.25
N TYR A 48 11.12 11.18 11.04
CA TYR A 48 11.27 9.72 11.22
C TYR A 48 10.72 8.96 9.99
N PRO A 49 11.25 9.25 8.78
CA PRO A 49 10.60 8.85 7.53
C PRO A 49 10.47 7.33 7.37
N ILE A 50 11.48 6.55 7.78
CA ILE A 50 11.43 5.10 7.69
C ILE A 50 10.27 4.54 8.54
N ALA A 51 10.07 5.07 9.76
CA ALA A 51 8.95 4.69 10.62
C ALA A 51 7.61 5.08 10.00
N TYR A 52 7.52 6.27 9.37
CA TYR A 52 6.33 6.70 8.65
C TYR A 52 5.97 5.74 7.51
N TYR A 53 6.91 5.43 6.61
CA TYR A 53 6.66 4.56 5.46
C TYR A 53 6.33 3.12 5.91
N SER A 54 7.09 2.59 6.88
CA SER A 54 6.83 1.26 7.45
C SER A 54 5.41 1.17 8.03
N ALA A 55 5.00 2.16 8.81
CA ALA A 55 3.65 2.21 9.37
C ALA A 55 2.57 2.40 8.29
N PHE A 56 2.81 3.29 7.32
CA PHE A 56 1.85 3.54 6.24
C PHE A 56 1.59 2.29 5.41
N PHE A 57 2.64 1.61 4.95
CA PHE A 57 2.49 0.40 4.15
C PHE A 57 1.86 -0.76 4.93
N SER A 58 2.02 -0.79 6.25
CA SER A 58 1.41 -1.81 7.10
C SER A 58 -0.11 -1.65 7.30
N ILE A 59 -0.64 -0.41 7.27
CA ILE A 59 -2.04 -0.15 7.71
C ILE A 59 -2.89 0.67 6.74
N ARG A 60 -2.28 1.31 5.73
CA ARG A 60 -2.97 2.21 4.78
C ARG A 60 -2.82 1.84 3.33
N ALA A 61 -1.74 1.14 2.94
CA ALA A 61 -1.59 0.71 1.56
C ALA A 61 -2.74 -0.24 1.20
N ALA A 62 -3.41 0.05 0.10
CA ALA A 62 -4.66 -0.62 -0.27
C ALA A 62 -4.44 -1.68 -1.34
N ASN A 63 -3.53 -1.44 -2.28
CA ASN A 63 -3.17 -2.36 -3.36
C ASN A 63 -1.66 -2.32 -3.56
N PHE A 64 -0.92 -2.72 -2.52
CA PHE A 64 0.52 -2.87 -2.57
C PHE A 64 0.90 -4.16 -3.31
N ASP A 65 1.92 -4.11 -4.15
CA ASP A 65 2.44 -5.28 -4.87
C ASP A 65 3.97 -5.32 -4.79
N TYR A 66 4.49 -6.39 -4.22
CA TYR A 66 5.93 -6.60 -4.02
C TYR A 66 6.74 -6.61 -5.33
N GLU A 67 6.25 -7.27 -6.39
CA GLU A 67 6.98 -7.37 -7.66
C GLU A 67 7.05 -6.04 -8.40
N ILE A 68 6.05 -5.19 -8.22
CA ILE A 68 5.97 -3.88 -8.86
C ILE A 68 6.74 -2.83 -8.05
N MET A 69 6.60 -2.85 -6.73
CA MET A 69 7.04 -1.74 -5.88
C MET A 69 8.39 -1.96 -5.20
N CYS A 70 8.76 -3.21 -4.89
CA CYS A 70 9.95 -3.52 -4.08
C CYS A 70 11.21 -3.83 -4.90
N MET A 71 11.08 -3.97 -6.22
CA MET A 71 12.18 -4.35 -7.13
C MET A 71 13.08 -3.18 -7.55
N GLY A 72 13.10 -2.10 -6.78
CA GLY A 72 13.89 -0.91 -7.05
C GLY A 72 13.14 0.19 -7.81
N LYS A 73 13.78 1.36 -7.87
CA LYS A 73 13.19 2.61 -8.37
C LYS A 73 12.88 2.56 -9.86
N GLU A 74 13.80 2.06 -10.68
CA GLU A 74 13.66 2.06 -12.15
C GLU A 74 12.42 1.27 -12.59
N ARG A 75 12.27 0.05 -12.06
CA ARG A 75 11.12 -0.82 -12.34
C ARG A 75 9.80 -0.22 -11.84
N LEU A 76 9.80 0.41 -10.66
CA LEU A 76 8.62 1.13 -10.19
C LEU A 76 8.24 2.27 -11.15
N ASP A 77 9.22 3.07 -11.58
CA ASP A 77 8.99 4.22 -12.44
C ASP A 77 8.46 3.81 -13.83
N GLU A 78 8.94 2.69 -14.38
CA GLU A 78 8.42 2.10 -15.62
C GLU A 78 6.95 1.70 -15.48
N HIS A 79 6.63 0.90 -14.46
CA HIS A 79 5.25 0.51 -14.21
C HIS A 79 4.37 1.76 -13.97
N LEU A 80 4.85 2.75 -13.22
CA LEU A 80 4.07 3.94 -12.89
C LEU A 80 3.72 4.74 -14.16
N LYS A 81 4.65 4.86 -15.10
CA LYS A 81 4.39 5.50 -16.40
C LYS A 81 3.29 4.79 -17.17
N ASP A 82 3.30 3.45 -17.20
CA ASP A 82 2.28 2.66 -17.88
C ASP A 82 0.89 2.83 -17.24
N PHE A 83 0.82 2.80 -15.91
CA PHE A 83 -0.43 3.05 -15.18
C PHE A 83 -0.96 4.47 -15.40
N ILE A 84 -0.10 5.50 -15.38
CA ILE A 84 -0.50 6.89 -15.65
C ILE A 84 -0.96 7.07 -17.10
N LYS A 85 -0.29 6.45 -18.07
CA LYS A 85 -0.69 6.51 -19.48
C LYS A 85 -2.09 5.91 -19.68
N ARG A 86 -2.37 4.76 -19.04
CA ARG A 86 -3.72 4.15 -19.05
C ARG A 86 -4.76 5.03 -18.39
N GLU A 87 -4.43 5.65 -17.25
CA GLU A 87 -5.32 6.61 -16.58
C GLU A 87 -5.66 7.82 -17.46
N GLN A 88 -4.68 8.36 -18.17
CA GLN A 88 -4.89 9.49 -19.08
C GLN A 88 -5.71 9.11 -20.31
N ASN A 89 -5.50 7.91 -20.86
CA ASN A 89 -6.26 7.42 -22.01
C ASN A 89 -7.73 7.19 -21.64
N SER A 90 -8.00 6.61 -20.47
CA SER A 90 -9.36 6.44 -19.92
C SER A 90 -10.08 7.78 -19.73
N LYS A 91 -9.36 8.85 -19.34
CA LYS A 91 -9.93 10.21 -19.21
C LYS A 91 -10.18 10.93 -20.53
N LYS A 92 -9.43 10.60 -21.60
CA LYS A 92 -9.56 11.24 -22.93
C LYS A 92 -10.71 10.67 -23.76
N GLN A 93 -11.15 9.44 -23.51
CA GLN A 93 -12.29 8.80 -24.18
C GLN A 93 -13.65 9.15 -23.55
N GLY A 94 -13.77 10.32 -22.92
CA GLY A 94 -15.02 10.77 -22.33
C GLY A 94 -15.99 11.42 -23.32
N SER A 95 -16.74 10.62 -24.09
CA SER A 95 -18.12 10.99 -24.44
C SER A 95 -18.96 9.78 -24.89
N ALA A 96 -19.99 9.51 -24.08
CA ALA A 96 -21.13 8.63 -24.33
C ALA A 96 -20.93 7.12 -24.10
N SER A 97 -21.89 6.57 -23.35
CA SER A 97 -22.20 5.16 -23.04
C SER A 97 -21.24 4.37 -22.14
N ASP A 98 -21.78 4.10 -20.94
CA ASP A 98 -21.61 2.90 -20.12
C ASP A 98 -20.29 2.70 -19.35
N ASP A 99 -20.44 2.40 -18.06
CA ASP A 99 -19.48 2.42 -16.95
C ASP A 99 -18.27 1.45 -17.05
N GLU A 100 -17.95 0.90 -18.23
CA GLU A 100 -16.97 -0.20 -18.36
C GLU A 100 -15.51 0.24 -18.61
N ASP A 101 -15.26 1.46 -19.11
CA ASP A 101 -13.91 1.94 -19.47
C ASP A 101 -13.25 2.87 -18.42
N ALA A 102 -13.87 3.03 -17.25
CA ALA A 102 -13.28 3.75 -16.13
C ALA A 102 -12.21 2.89 -15.45
N MET A 103 -10.95 3.38 -15.39
CA MET A 103 -9.87 2.74 -14.61
C MET A 103 -10.39 2.26 -13.25
N SER A 104 -10.14 0.98 -12.96
CA SER A 104 -10.69 0.33 -11.78
C SER A 104 -10.24 1.03 -10.51
N LYS A 105 -11.11 1.06 -9.48
CA LYS A 105 -10.75 1.57 -8.14
C LYS A 105 -9.44 0.95 -7.65
N LYS A 106 -9.23 -0.34 -7.93
CA LYS A 106 -8.02 -1.09 -7.59
C LYS A 106 -6.76 -0.46 -8.19
N GLU A 107 -6.82 -0.08 -9.47
CA GLU A 107 -5.68 0.51 -10.17
C GLU A 107 -5.40 1.95 -9.71
N LYS A 108 -6.45 2.73 -9.44
CA LYS A 108 -6.30 4.08 -8.86
C LYS A 108 -5.63 4.03 -7.49
N ASP A 109 -5.99 3.05 -6.67
CA ASP A 109 -5.38 2.84 -5.36
C ASP A 109 -3.93 2.34 -5.50
N MET A 110 -3.64 1.46 -6.46
CA MET A 110 -2.28 1.04 -6.78
C MET A 110 -1.39 2.23 -7.19
N ILE A 111 -1.89 3.15 -8.04
CA ILE A 111 -1.16 4.37 -8.42
C ILE A 111 -0.81 5.23 -7.20
N LYS A 112 -1.71 5.34 -6.21
CA LYS A 112 -1.44 6.11 -4.98
C LYS A 112 -0.32 5.47 -4.17
N ASP A 113 -0.37 4.14 -4.00
CA ASP A 113 0.65 3.39 -3.28
C ASP A 113 2.01 3.48 -4.00
N MET A 114 2.03 3.33 -5.32
CA MET A 114 3.23 3.49 -6.15
C MET A 114 3.86 4.89 -6.02
N LYS A 115 3.06 5.96 -5.99
CA LYS A 115 3.58 7.33 -5.79
C LYS A 115 4.23 7.50 -4.42
N LEU A 116 3.70 6.84 -3.39
CA LEU A 116 4.31 6.91 -2.07
C LEU A 116 5.63 6.14 -2.01
N VAL A 117 5.70 4.98 -2.68
CA VAL A 117 6.97 4.25 -2.84
C VAL A 117 7.98 5.04 -3.65
N GLN A 118 7.54 5.76 -4.69
CA GLN A 118 8.41 6.63 -5.48
C GLN A 118 8.99 7.77 -4.62
N GLU A 119 8.16 8.39 -3.78
CA GLU A 119 8.62 9.39 -2.81
C GLU A 119 9.64 8.80 -1.83
N MET A 120 9.39 7.59 -1.31
CA MET A 120 10.31 6.88 -0.43
C MET A 120 11.67 6.65 -1.09
N TYR A 121 11.70 6.13 -2.31
CA TYR A 121 12.95 5.96 -3.08
C TYR A 121 13.64 7.29 -3.37
N ALA A 122 12.88 8.35 -3.70
CA ALA A 122 13.44 9.68 -3.93
C ALA A 122 14.11 10.27 -2.68
N ARG A 123 13.71 9.82 -1.47
CA ARG A 123 14.33 10.17 -0.19
C ARG A 123 15.49 9.25 0.20
N GLY A 124 15.92 8.35 -0.68
CA GLY A 124 17.04 7.44 -0.44
C GLY A 124 16.70 6.25 0.46
N ILE A 125 15.42 6.01 0.75
CA ILE A 125 14.97 4.85 1.53
C ILE A 125 14.61 3.74 0.54
N SER A 126 15.07 2.52 0.81
CA SER A 126 14.82 1.37 -0.05
C SER A 126 14.22 0.20 0.72
N PHE A 127 13.68 -0.77 -0.02
CA PHE A 127 13.31 -2.05 0.56
C PHE A 127 14.52 -2.98 0.67
N VAL A 128 14.43 -3.94 1.59
CA VAL A 128 15.23 -5.18 1.58
C VAL A 128 14.36 -6.32 1.05
N PRO A 129 14.97 -7.35 0.45
CA PRO A 129 14.25 -8.58 0.10
C PRO A 129 13.57 -9.19 1.32
N ILE A 130 12.49 -9.94 1.07
CA ILE A 130 11.80 -10.68 2.12
C ILE A 130 12.71 -11.80 2.62
N ASP A 131 13.00 -11.80 3.92
CA ASP A 131 13.65 -12.90 4.64
C ASP A 131 12.55 -13.71 5.34
N LEU A 132 12.35 -14.96 4.88
CA LEU A 132 11.28 -15.85 5.35
C LEU A 132 11.29 -16.07 6.87
N TYR A 133 12.43 -15.91 7.54
CA TYR A 133 12.57 -16.14 8.98
C TYR A 133 12.44 -14.88 9.83
N LYS A 134 12.53 -13.69 9.22
CA LYS A 134 12.42 -12.40 9.93
C LYS A 134 11.15 -11.63 9.60
N VAL A 135 10.61 -11.82 8.40
CA VAL A 135 9.46 -11.09 7.88
C VAL A 135 8.21 -11.24 8.77
N SER A 136 7.34 -10.22 8.80
CA SER A 136 6.01 -10.34 9.40
C SER A 136 4.98 -10.82 8.37
N ASP A 137 3.89 -11.40 8.87
CA ASP A 137 2.71 -11.72 8.09
C ASP A 137 2.12 -10.50 7.35
N THR A 138 1.83 -9.42 8.07
CA THR A 138 1.06 -8.25 7.60
C THR A 138 1.77 -6.91 7.78
N ARG A 139 2.78 -6.86 8.66
CA ARG A 139 3.48 -5.61 9.00
C ARG A 139 4.80 -5.47 8.23
N PHE A 140 5.03 -4.28 7.70
CA PHE A 140 6.33 -3.90 7.17
C PHE A 140 7.26 -3.62 8.35
N LEU A 141 8.45 -4.21 8.33
CA LEU A 141 9.42 -4.13 9.41
C LEU A 141 10.56 -3.20 9.02
N ILE A 142 11.14 -2.51 10.01
CA ILE A 142 12.38 -1.77 9.81
C ILE A 142 13.53 -2.74 10.04
N PHE A 143 14.42 -2.88 9.05
CA PHE A 143 15.57 -3.78 9.11
C PHE A 143 16.78 -3.08 8.51
N ASP A 144 17.86 -2.92 9.30
CA ASP A 144 19.11 -2.27 8.89
C ASP A 144 18.95 -0.92 8.18
N GLY A 145 18.09 -0.04 8.74
CA GLY A 145 17.83 1.29 8.17
C GLY A 145 17.01 1.28 6.86
N LYS A 146 16.49 0.12 6.47
CA LYS A 146 15.62 -0.10 5.31
C LYS A 146 14.29 -0.70 5.76
N ILE A 147 13.41 -0.97 4.80
CA ILE A 147 12.08 -1.54 5.06
C ILE A 147 12.00 -2.95 4.47
N MET A 148 11.61 -3.93 5.29
CA MET A 148 11.26 -5.26 4.85
C MET A 148 9.75 -5.34 4.59
N PRO A 149 9.30 -5.63 3.36
CA PRO A 149 7.89 -5.82 3.05
C PRO A 149 7.29 -7.00 3.82
N SER A 150 5.99 -6.95 4.11
CA SER A 150 5.28 -8.08 4.70
C SER A 150 5.08 -9.21 3.68
N LEU A 151 4.78 -10.41 4.17
CA LEU A 151 4.39 -11.52 3.29
C LEU A 151 3.09 -11.19 2.52
N SER A 152 2.14 -10.51 3.16
CA SER A 152 0.87 -10.11 2.55
C SER A 152 1.02 -9.12 1.37
N ALA A 153 2.21 -8.54 1.18
CA ALA A 153 2.53 -7.69 0.03
C ALA A 153 2.78 -8.49 -1.26
N ILE A 154 2.98 -9.81 -1.16
CA ILE A 154 3.18 -10.69 -2.30
C ILE A 154 1.84 -10.94 -2.98
N GLN A 155 1.79 -10.72 -4.29
CA GLN A 155 0.57 -10.92 -5.06
C GLN A 155 0.03 -12.34 -4.91
N GLY A 156 -1.26 -12.46 -4.55
CA GLY A 156 -1.92 -13.75 -4.33
C GLY A 156 -1.69 -14.37 -2.94
N LEU A 157 -0.83 -13.78 -2.12
CA LEU A 157 -0.58 -14.21 -0.74
C LEU A 157 -1.40 -13.36 0.23
N GLY A 158 -2.61 -13.83 0.55
CA GLY A 158 -3.49 -13.15 1.51
C GLY A 158 -3.03 -13.28 2.97
N GLU A 159 -3.64 -12.50 3.87
CA GLU A 159 -3.27 -12.44 5.30
C GLU A 159 -3.22 -13.82 5.98
N LYS A 160 -4.21 -14.68 5.73
CA LYS A 160 -4.25 -16.03 6.32
C LYS A 160 -3.09 -16.91 5.85
N ALA A 161 -2.72 -16.81 4.57
CA ALA A 161 -1.57 -17.54 4.03
C ALA A 161 -0.26 -17.01 4.64
N ALA A 162 -0.14 -15.69 4.81
CA ALA A 162 0.98 -15.05 5.46
C ALA A 162 1.14 -15.50 6.92
N GLN A 163 0.03 -15.56 7.67
CA GLN A 163 -0.01 -16.07 9.04
C GLN A 163 0.43 -17.53 9.11
N ASN A 164 -0.07 -18.39 8.22
CA ASN A 164 0.33 -19.80 8.18
C ASN A 164 1.84 -19.98 7.94
N ILE A 165 2.47 -19.12 7.14
CA ILE A 165 3.92 -19.15 6.95
C ILE A 165 4.65 -18.78 8.25
N VAL A 166 4.21 -17.71 8.92
CA VAL A 166 4.81 -17.25 10.18
C VAL A 166 4.61 -18.24 11.32
N GLU A 167 3.47 -18.91 11.39
CA GLU A 167 3.24 -19.99 12.36
C GLU A 167 4.04 -21.24 11.99
N GLY A 168 4.02 -21.63 10.72
CA GLY A 168 4.77 -22.79 10.21
C GLY A 168 6.23 -22.70 10.58
N ARG A 169 6.90 -21.57 10.36
CA ARG A 169 8.33 -21.42 10.71
C ARG A 169 8.65 -21.54 12.21
N LYS A 170 7.68 -21.38 13.12
CA LYS A 170 7.90 -21.57 14.57
C LYS A 170 8.12 -23.03 14.93
N GLU A 171 7.58 -23.96 14.15
CA GLU A 171 7.79 -25.40 14.32
C GLU A 171 9.20 -25.84 13.90
N GLY A 172 9.97 -24.94 13.27
CA GLY A 172 11.34 -25.18 12.82
C GLY A 172 11.58 -24.69 11.38
N PRO A 173 12.83 -24.66 10.93
CA PRO A 173 13.16 -24.27 9.55
C PRO A 173 12.44 -25.12 8.51
N PHE A 174 12.01 -24.51 7.40
CA PHE A 174 11.50 -25.26 6.26
C PHE A 174 12.65 -26.00 5.56
N VAL A 175 12.46 -27.30 5.33
CA VAL A 175 13.53 -28.17 4.79
C VAL A 175 13.57 -28.15 3.26
N SER A 176 12.42 -27.91 2.62
CA SER A 176 12.28 -27.79 1.17
C SER A 176 11.09 -26.91 0.79
N VAL A 177 11.00 -26.57 -0.49
CA VAL A 177 9.84 -25.86 -1.06
C VAL A 177 8.56 -26.67 -0.88
N GLU A 178 8.64 -28.01 -0.99
CA GLU A 178 7.52 -28.91 -0.74
C GLU A 178 7.10 -28.90 0.74
N ASP A 179 8.06 -28.91 1.68
CA ASP A 179 7.78 -28.80 3.13
C ASP A 179 7.07 -27.47 3.45
N LEU A 180 7.57 -26.36 2.90
CA LEU A 180 6.92 -25.05 3.01
C LEU A 180 5.48 -25.11 2.50
N ARG A 181 5.24 -25.72 1.33
CA ARG A 181 3.89 -25.83 0.75
C ARG A 181 2.95 -26.61 1.66
N ILE A 182 3.38 -27.77 2.15
CA ILE A 182 2.55 -28.68 2.95
C ILE A 182 2.19 -28.03 4.29
N ARG A 183 3.19 -27.47 4.99
CA ARG A 183 3.00 -26.86 6.32
C ARG A 183 2.15 -25.59 6.27
N THR A 184 2.35 -24.75 5.25
CA THR A 184 1.71 -23.43 5.19
C THR A 184 0.45 -23.39 4.33
N LYS A 185 0.21 -24.43 3.53
CA LYS A 185 -0.93 -24.57 2.61
C LYS A 185 -1.03 -23.45 1.56
N ILE A 186 0.10 -22.86 1.17
CA ILE A 186 0.15 -21.88 0.09
C ILE A 186 0.00 -22.53 -1.28
N THR A 187 -0.52 -21.78 -2.24
CA THR A 187 -0.76 -22.27 -3.60
C THR A 187 0.54 -22.36 -4.40
N LYS A 188 0.55 -23.20 -5.46
CA LYS A 188 1.71 -23.30 -6.37
C LYS A 188 2.04 -21.96 -7.04
N THR A 189 1.03 -21.18 -7.41
CA THR A 189 1.23 -19.84 -8.00
C THR A 189 1.99 -18.91 -7.06
N VAL A 190 1.67 -18.92 -5.76
CA VAL A 190 2.39 -18.10 -4.77
C VAL A 190 3.83 -18.59 -4.60
N LEU A 191 4.07 -19.91 -4.61
CA LEU A 191 5.43 -20.47 -4.59
C LEU A 191 6.25 -20.05 -5.80
N GLU A 192 5.67 -20.07 -7.00
CA GLU A 192 6.33 -19.62 -8.22
C GLU A 192 6.72 -18.14 -8.12
N VAL A 193 5.84 -17.28 -7.60
CA VAL A 193 6.14 -15.87 -7.33
C VAL A 193 7.26 -15.74 -6.30
N MET A 194 7.21 -16.47 -5.18
CA MET A 194 8.26 -16.41 -4.15
C MET A 194 9.62 -16.87 -4.69
N LYS A 195 9.64 -17.94 -5.49
CA LYS A 195 10.85 -18.48 -6.12
C LYS A 195 11.41 -17.51 -7.17
N LYS A 196 10.57 -16.97 -8.04
CA LYS A 196 10.97 -15.99 -9.08
C LYS A 196 11.62 -14.75 -8.47
N ASN A 197 11.19 -14.37 -7.27
CA ASN A 197 11.70 -13.20 -6.57
C ASN A 197 12.84 -13.51 -5.58
N GLY A 198 13.41 -14.72 -5.64
CA GLY A 198 14.56 -15.13 -4.83
C GLY A 198 14.28 -15.32 -3.34
N ILE A 199 13.01 -15.36 -2.92
CA ILE A 199 12.63 -15.52 -1.50
C ILE A 199 12.94 -16.95 -1.01
N LEU A 200 12.91 -17.92 -1.93
CA LEU A 200 13.16 -19.34 -1.67
C LEU A 200 14.55 -19.79 -2.15
N ASP A 201 15.45 -18.83 -2.47
CA ASP A 201 16.79 -19.16 -2.94
C ASP A 201 17.57 -19.92 -1.85
N GLY A 202 18.21 -21.02 -2.25
CA GLY A 202 18.93 -21.91 -1.34
C GLY A 202 18.10 -23.04 -0.72
N MET A 203 16.79 -23.10 -0.98
CA MET A 203 15.95 -24.24 -0.59
C MET A 203 15.95 -25.33 -1.68
N SER A 204 15.98 -26.61 -1.28
CA SER A 204 15.77 -27.71 -2.22
C SER A 204 14.29 -27.81 -2.63
N GLU A 205 14.00 -28.30 -3.83
CA GLU A 205 12.63 -28.51 -4.31
C GLU A 205 11.87 -29.52 -3.44
N THR A 206 12.54 -30.65 -3.14
CA THR A 206 11.97 -31.76 -2.39
C THR A 206 12.89 -32.16 -1.24
N ASN A 207 12.30 -32.83 -0.26
CA ASN A 207 13.06 -33.52 0.79
C ASN A 207 13.75 -34.73 0.16
N GLN A 208 15.08 -34.74 0.10
CA GLN A 208 15.82 -35.91 -0.41
C GLN A 208 15.94 -37.03 0.64
N MET A 209 15.63 -36.76 1.90
CA MET A 209 15.59 -37.75 2.98
C MET A 209 14.35 -37.51 3.86
N SER A 210 13.58 -38.58 4.10
CA SER A 210 12.46 -38.64 5.03
C SER A 210 12.94 -39.39 6.27
N LEU A 211 13.11 -38.70 7.40
CA LEU A 211 13.35 -39.36 8.69
C LEU A 211 12.00 -39.60 9.36
N PHE A 212 11.65 -40.88 9.48
CA PHE A 212 10.44 -41.38 10.14
C PHE A 212 10.51 -41.23 11.66
#